data_AF-A0AA37UG78-F1
#
_entry.id   AF-A0AA37UG78-F1
#
_cell.length_a   1.000
_cell.length_b   1.000
_cell.length_c   1.000
_cell.angle_alpha   90.00
_cell.angle_beta   90.00
_cell.angle_gamma   90.00
#
_symmetry.space_group_name_H-M   'P 1'
#
loop_
_entity.id
_entity.type
_entity.pdbx_description
1 polymer ?
#
loop_
_entity_poly.entity_id
_entity_poly.type
_entity_poly.pdbx_seq_one_letter_code
_entity_poly.pdbx_strand_id
1 'polypeptide(L)'
;MDNAHVPEEKVAITADVPAAPAWRWSGNDLVLVAGVPLTLYVGGLGAGAGSVWGFVIACFGALAMVTLVAQRRGRRNQPRVATWVPLASVGAAAVVVVLAWGLWRGEALEGAALVLAPLVLVAVALGTVAALRWAR
;
A
#
# COMPACT_ATOMS: atom_id res chain seq x y z
N MET A 1 -32.20 -50.33 15.65
CA MET A 1 -30.86 -49.99 16.20
C MET A 1 -30.16 -49.21 15.11
N ASP A 2 -30.35 -47.89 15.12
CA ASP A 2 -29.83 -46.98 14.09
C ASP A 2 -28.36 -46.67 14.38
N ASN A 3 -27.49 -47.05 13.45
CA ASN A 3 -26.08 -46.70 13.47
C ASN A 3 -25.95 -45.24 13.00
N ALA A 4 -25.84 -44.33 13.95
CA ALA A 4 -25.57 -42.92 13.70
C ALA A 4 -24.26 -42.78 12.91
N HIS A 5 -24.37 -42.22 11.71
CA HIS A 5 -23.24 -41.84 10.88
C HIS A 5 -22.59 -40.60 11.52
N VAL A 6 -21.53 -40.83 12.31
CA VAL A 6 -20.71 -39.75 12.88
C VAL A 6 -19.92 -39.14 11.72
N PRO A 7 -20.13 -37.86 11.36
CA PRO A 7 -19.34 -37.23 10.32
C PRO A 7 -17.89 -37.16 10.78
N GLU A 8 -16.98 -37.69 9.98
CA GLU A 8 -15.53 -37.55 10.19
C GLU A 8 -15.19 -36.06 10.26
N GLU A 9 -14.87 -35.59 11.46
CA GLU A 9 -14.24 -34.32 11.69
C GLU A 9 -12.90 -34.35 10.94
N LYS A 10 -12.82 -33.64 9.81
CA LYS A 10 -11.57 -33.41 9.07
C LYS A 10 -10.60 -32.73 10.03
N VAL A 11 -9.79 -33.52 10.73
CA VAL A 11 -8.62 -33.06 11.45
C VAL A 11 -7.75 -32.35 10.42
N ALA A 12 -7.65 -31.03 10.52
CA ALA A 12 -6.78 -30.24 9.69
C ALA A 12 -5.33 -30.70 9.99
N ILE A 13 -4.79 -31.56 9.13
CA ILE A 13 -3.44 -32.07 9.25
C ILE A 13 -2.50 -30.87 9.26
N THR A 14 -1.66 -30.80 10.28
CA THR A 14 -0.58 -29.83 10.55
C THR A 14 0.50 -29.75 9.46
N ALA A 15 0.23 -30.23 8.25
CA ALA A 15 1.18 -30.33 7.14
C ALA A 15 1.43 -29.01 6.39
N ASP A 16 0.59 -27.97 6.57
CA ASP A 16 0.67 -26.73 5.78
C ASP A 16 1.25 -25.51 6.53
N VAL A 17 1.89 -25.70 7.68
CA VAL A 17 2.63 -24.61 8.35
C VAL A 17 4.08 -24.65 7.85
N PRO A 18 4.54 -23.69 7.03
CA PRO A 18 5.91 -23.67 6.54
C PRO A 18 6.90 -23.57 7.71
N ALA A 19 7.99 -24.32 7.61
CA ALA A 19 9.03 -24.43 8.67
C ALA A 19 9.65 -23.08 9.10
N ALA A 20 9.50 -22.04 8.28
CA ALA A 20 9.84 -20.67 8.63
C ALA A 20 8.85 -19.67 8.01
N PRO A 21 8.59 -18.53 8.68
CA PRO A 21 7.77 -17.46 8.12
C PRO A 21 8.45 -16.88 6.87
N ALA A 22 7.79 -16.97 5.72
CA ALA A 22 8.29 -16.50 4.44
C ALA A 22 7.46 -15.33 3.93
N TRP A 23 8.12 -14.30 3.39
CA TRP A 23 7.43 -13.20 2.73
C TRP A 23 6.76 -13.70 1.44
N ARG A 24 5.44 -13.62 1.39
CA ARG A 24 4.64 -13.91 0.19
C ARG A 24 3.78 -12.70 -0.17
N TRP A 25 3.77 -12.33 -1.45
CA TRP A 25 2.86 -11.34 -2.01
C TRP A 25 1.64 -12.06 -2.55
N SER A 26 0.45 -11.68 -2.08
CA SER A 26 -0.80 -12.09 -2.70
C SER A 26 -1.00 -11.27 -3.99
N GLY A 27 -1.88 -11.74 -4.88
CA GLY A 27 -2.24 -10.97 -6.08
C GLY A 27 -2.73 -9.56 -5.75
N ASN A 28 -3.54 -9.42 -4.68
CA ASN A 28 -4.00 -8.11 -4.23
C ASN A 28 -2.85 -7.20 -3.76
N ASP A 29 -1.84 -7.76 -3.10
CA ASP A 29 -0.68 -6.96 -2.69
C ASP A 29 0.10 -6.45 -3.89
N LEU A 30 0.25 -7.26 -4.93
CA LEU A 30 0.94 -6.86 -6.16
C LEU A 30 0.18 -5.73 -6.86
N VAL A 31 -1.15 -5.85 -6.93
CA VAL A 31 -2.03 -4.79 -7.46
C VAL A 31 -1.85 -3.50 -6.68
N LEU A 32 -1.78 -3.54 -5.34
CA LEU A 32 -1.57 -2.34 -4.53
C LEU A 32 -0.14 -1.80 -4.66
N VAL A 33 0.88 -2.66 -4.70
CA VAL A 33 2.29 -2.25 -4.84
C VAL A 33 2.55 -1.56 -6.17
N ALA A 34 1.91 -2.00 -7.25
CA ALA A 34 2.01 -1.34 -8.56
C ALA A 34 1.01 -0.17 -8.71
N GLY A 35 -0.22 -0.37 -8.24
CA GLY A 35 -1.34 0.55 -8.43
C GLY A 35 -1.23 1.81 -7.58
N VAL A 36 -0.68 1.74 -6.37
CA VAL A 36 -0.47 2.92 -5.51
C VAL A 36 0.49 3.92 -6.16
N PRO A 37 1.73 3.54 -6.55
CA PRO A 37 2.63 4.43 -7.30
C PRO A 37 1.98 5.03 -8.54
N LEU A 38 1.29 4.22 -9.34
CA LEU A 38 0.65 4.69 -10.56
C LEU A 38 -0.45 5.72 -10.27
N THR A 39 -1.31 5.43 -9.30
CA THR A 39 -2.40 6.33 -8.87
C THR A 39 -1.83 7.66 -8.35
N LEU A 40 -0.76 7.61 -7.56
CA LEU A 40 -0.10 8.80 -7.05
C LEU A 40 0.55 9.63 -8.16
N TYR A 41 1.16 8.98 -9.15
CA TYR A 41 1.75 9.66 -10.29
C TYR A 41 0.68 10.37 -11.14
N VAL A 42 -0.39 9.65 -11.51
CA VAL A 42 -1.50 10.21 -12.30
C VAL A 42 -2.24 11.30 -11.53
N GLY A 43 -2.51 11.08 -10.25
CA GLY A 43 -3.11 12.09 -9.37
C GLY A 43 -2.22 13.33 -9.23
N GLY A 44 -0.91 13.13 -9.03
CA GLY A 44 0.07 14.20 -8.95
C GLY A 44 0.21 14.99 -10.27
N LEU A 45 0.17 14.32 -11.43
CA LEU A 45 0.12 14.98 -12.73
C LEU A 45 -1.12 15.87 -12.86
N GLY A 46 -2.30 15.34 -12.53
CA GLY A 46 -3.53 16.10 -12.55
C GLY A 46 -3.50 17.29 -11.58
N ALA A 47 -2.98 17.07 -10.36
CA ALA A 47 -2.82 18.12 -9.36
C ALA A 47 -1.87 19.22 -9.84
N GLY A 48 -0.69 18.85 -10.38
CA GLY A 48 0.29 19.80 -10.93
C GLY A 48 -0.22 20.56 -12.15
N ALA A 49 -1.20 20.03 -12.87
CA ALA A 49 -1.92 20.72 -13.93
C ALA A 49 -3.09 21.59 -13.42
N GLY A 50 -3.25 21.74 -12.09
CA GLY A 50 -4.30 22.55 -11.46
C GLY A 50 -5.65 21.83 -11.27
N SER A 51 -5.74 20.52 -11.54
CA SER A 51 -6.99 19.77 -11.44
C SER A 51 -7.30 19.30 -10.01
N VAL A 52 -8.47 19.70 -9.50
CA VAL A 52 -9.03 19.19 -8.22
C VAL A 52 -9.14 17.67 -8.24
N TRP A 53 -9.57 17.08 -9.37
CA TRP A 53 -9.71 15.63 -9.48
C TRP A 53 -8.37 14.91 -9.38
N GLY A 54 -7.29 15.53 -9.89
CA GLY A 54 -5.93 15.01 -9.71
C GLY A 54 -5.53 14.95 -8.24
N PHE A 55 -5.78 16.03 -7.49
CA PHE A 55 -5.57 16.07 -6.04
C PHE A 55 -6.37 14.97 -5.31
N VAL A 56 -7.66 14.82 -5.62
CA VAL A 56 -8.53 13.79 -5.03
C VAL A 56 -7.98 12.38 -5.30
N ILE A 57 -7.53 12.11 -6.53
CA ILE A 57 -6.92 10.82 -6.91
C ILE A 57 -5.64 10.58 -6.11
N ALA A 58 -4.78 11.59 -5.94
CA ALA A 58 -3.56 11.48 -5.14
C ALA A 58 -3.89 11.15 -3.66
N CYS A 59 -4.93 11.74 -3.09
CA CYS A 59 -5.42 11.42 -1.74
C CYS A 59 -5.89 9.96 -1.63
N PHE A 60 -6.61 9.44 -2.62
CA PHE A 60 -6.97 8.02 -2.65
C PHE A 60 -5.74 7.10 -2.75
N GLY A 61 -4.73 7.48 -3.54
CA GLY A 61 -3.44 6.79 -3.59
C GLY A 61 -2.75 6.77 -2.23
N ALA A 62 -2.76 7.88 -1.49
CA ALA A 62 -2.20 7.97 -0.14
C ALA A 62 -2.92 7.04 0.85
N LEU A 63 -4.25 6.95 0.78
CA LEU A 63 -5.04 6.03 1.61
C LEU A 63 -4.74 4.57 1.26
N ALA A 64 -4.69 4.23 -0.03
CA ALA A 64 -4.39 2.88 -0.49
C ALA A 64 -2.99 2.40 -0.04
N MET A 65 -2.02 3.32 0.09
CA MET A 65 -0.71 3.04 0.69
C MET A 65 -0.83 2.59 2.16
N VAL A 66 -1.66 3.27 2.96
CA VAL A 66 -1.92 2.87 4.35
C VAL A 66 -2.64 1.52 4.39
N THR A 67 -3.61 1.31 3.49
CA THR A 67 -4.33 0.04 3.37
C THR A 67 -3.40 -1.13 3.08
N LEU A 68 -2.41 -0.97 2.19
CA LEU A 68 -1.41 -2.00 1.92
C LEU A 68 -0.69 -2.46 3.20
N VAL A 69 -0.25 -1.51 4.03
CA VAL A 69 0.42 -1.83 5.30
C VAL A 69 -0.54 -2.47 6.30
N ALA A 70 -1.77 -1.96 6.38
CA ALA A 70 -2.80 -2.49 7.27
C ALA A 70 -3.16 -3.95 6.94
N GLN A 71 -3.31 -4.29 5.66
CA GLN A 71 -3.64 -5.65 5.19
C GLN A 71 -2.53 -6.68 5.45
N ARG A 72 -1.30 -6.22 5.68
CA ARG A 72 -0.16 -7.08 6.01
C ARG A 72 0.00 -7.33 7.49
N ARG A 73 -0.58 -6.47 8.34
CA ARG A 73 -0.50 -6.63 9.79
C ARG A 73 -1.30 -7.86 10.22
N GLY A 74 -0.65 -8.78 10.93
CA GLY A 74 -1.31 -9.97 11.50
C GLY A 74 -1.49 -11.15 10.54
N ARG A 75 -0.86 -11.15 9.36
CA ARG A 75 -0.88 -12.31 8.46
C ARG A 75 -0.20 -13.52 9.10
N ARG A 76 -0.89 -14.67 9.08
CA ARG A 76 -0.33 -15.95 9.52
C ARG A 76 0.80 -16.37 8.58
N ASN A 77 1.83 -17.01 9.15
CA ASN A 77 2.98 -17.57 8.43
C ASN A 77 3.83 -16.56 7.64
N GLN A 78 3.75 -15.26 7.97
CA GLN A 78 4.62 -14.21 7.42
C GLN A 78 5.44 -13.54 8.54
N PRO A 79 6.62 -12.99 8.22
CA PRO A 79 7.39 -12.22 9.19
C PRO A 79 6.58 -11.04 9.70
N ARG A 80 6.70 -10.74 10.99
CA ARG A 80 6.02 -9.59 11.58
C ARG A 80 6.57 -8.32 10.96
N VAL A 81 5.66 -7.43 10.59
CA VAL A 81 5.99 -6.06 10.21
C VAL A 81 6.47 -5.31 11.46
N ALA A 82 7.55 -4.54 11.34
CA ALA A 82 8.06 -3.75 12.45
C ALA A 82 6.99 -2.79 13.00
N THR A 83 6.97 -2.61 14.33
CA THR A 83 5.88 -1.92 15.05
C THR A 83 5.70 -0.46 14.65
N TRP A 84 6.76 0.19 14.17
CA TRP A 84 6.74 1.59 13.73
C TRP A 84 6.22 1.78 12.29
N VAL A 85 6.24 0.73 11.44
CA VAL A 85 5.87 0.84 10.01
C VAL A 85 4.41 1.29 9.81
N PRO A 86 3.40 0.82 10.59
CA PRO A 86 2.04 1.34 10.47
C PRO A 86 1.91 2.83 10.79
N LEU A 87 2.70 3.33 11.75
CA LEU A 87 2.67 4.76 12.08
C LEU A 87 3.39 5.57 11.00
N ALA A 88 4.52 5.06 10.50
CA ALA A 88 5.27 5.68 9.42
C ALA A 88 4.47 5.73 8.11
N SER A 89 3.64 4.71 7.80
CA SER A 89 2.80 4.74 6.60
C SER A 89 1.70 5.80 6.68
N VAL A 90 1.13 6.05 7.86
CA VAL A 90 0.19 7.16 8.09
C VAL A 90 0.91 8.50 7.92
N GLY A 91 2.12 8.66 8.49
CA GLY A 91 2.94 9.85 8.30
C GLY A 91 3.30 10.09 6.83
N ALA A 92 3.70 9.06 6.11
CA ALA A 92 3.98 9.10 4.68
C ALA A 92 2.72 9.51 3.88
N ALA A 93 1.55 8.99 4.24
CA ALA A 93 0.30 9.37 3.59
C ALA A 93 -0.03 10.86 3.83
N ALA A 94 0.17 11.37 5.04
CA ALA A 94 0.02 12.79 5.34
C ALA A 94 0.99 13.65 4.51
N VAL A 95 2.26 13.24 4.38
CA VAL A 95 3.25 13.91 3.52
C VAL A 95 2.79 13.94 2.06
N VAL A 96 2.31 12.81 1.53
CA VAL A 96 1.78 12.74 0.16
C VAL A 96 0.61 13.70 -0.03
N VAL A 97 -0.33 13.77 0.92
CA VAL A 97 -1.47 14.71 0.85
C VAL A 97 -1.00 16.16 0.84
N VAL A 98 -0.03 16.52 1.71
CA VAL A 98 0.53 17.88 1.76
C VAL A 98 1.24 18.23 0.45
N LEU A 99 2.04 17.32 -0.11
CA LEU A 99 2.72 17.54 -1.38
C LEU A 99 1.73 17.66 -2.54
N ALA A 100 0.74 16.77 -2.61
CA ALA A 100 -0.30 16.83 -3.64
C ALA A 100 -1.14 18.12 -3.54
N TRP A 101 -1.43 18.58 -2.33
CA TRP A 101 -2.06 19.88 -2.09
C TRP A 101 -1.19 21.03 -2.61
N GLY A 102 0.12 20.99 -2.35
CA GLY A 102 1.07 21.97 -2.87
C GLY A 102 1.11 22.00 -4.40
N LEU A 103 1.11 20.83 -5.05
CA LEU A 103 1.02 20.72 -6.51
C LEU A 103 -0.27 21.34 -7.06
N TRP A 104 -1.39 21.14 -6.36
CA TRP A 104 -2.70 21.65 -6.79
C TRP A 104 -2.90 23.14 -6.55
N ARG A 105 -2.42 23.66 -5.41
CA ARG A 105 -2.58 25.08 -5.03
C ARG A 105 -1.53 25.99 -5.62
N GLY A 106 -0.38 25.44 -6.02
CA GLY A 106 0.67 26.19 -6.71
C GLY A 106 0.22 26.68 -8.09
N GLU A 107 1.10 27.43 -8.73
CA GLU A 107 0.96 27.69 -10.16
C GLU A 107 1.04 26.38 -10.94
N ALA A 108 0.27 26.29 -12.03
CA ALA A 108 0.29 25.12 -12.88
C ALA A 108 1.72 24.87 -13.36
N LEU A 109 2.21 23.66 -13.12
CA LEU A 109 3.56 23.27 -13.52
C LEU A 109 3.59 23.07 -15.04
N GLU A 110 4.70 23.47 -15.66
CA GLU A 110 4.93 23.32 -17.09
C GLU A 110 6.19 22.51 -17.39
N GLY A 111 6.25 21.96 -18.60
CA GLY A 111 7.41 21.25 -19.12
C GLY A 111 7.87 20.10 -18.22
N ALA A 112 9.17 20.07 -17.91
CA ALA A 112 9.76 19.00 -17.12
C ALA A 112 9.24 18.96 -15.67
N ALA A 113 8.87 20.12 -15.09
CA ALA A 113 8.42 20.18 -13.71
C ALA A 113 7.09 19.43 -13.51
N LEU A 114 6.17 19.54 -14.49
CA LEU A 114 4.89 18.83 -14.47
C LEU A 114 5.07 17.31 -14.39
N VAL A 115 6.07 16.78 -15.10
CA VAL A 115 6.34 15.34 -15.19
C VAL A 115 7.16 14.84 -13.99
N LEU A 116 8.10 15.65 -13.51
CA LEU A 116 9.06 15.24 -12.47
C LEU A 116 8.52 15.41 -11.04
N ALA A 117 7.76 16.47 -10.75
CA ALA A 117 7.28 16.72 -9.39
C ALA A 117 6.40 15.59 -8.82
N PRO A 118 5.50 14.95 -9.60
CA PRO A 118 4.73 13.80 -9.13
C PRO A 118 5.57 12.58 -8.73
N LEU A 119 6.80 12.45 -9.24
CA LEU A 119 7.70 11.35 -8.87
C LEU A 119 8.08 11.37 -7.39
N VAL A 120 8.00 12.52 -6.72
CA VAL A 120 8.22 12.61 -5.28
C VAL A 120 7.15 11.80 -4.52
N LEU A 121 5.88 11.87 -4.96
CA LEU A 121 4.80 11.09 -4.36
C LEU A 121 5.04 9.59 -4.54
N VAL A 122 5.51 9.21 -5.74
CA VAL A 122 5.89 7.83 -6.06
C VAL A 122 7.03 7.35 -5.18
N ALA A 123 8.07 8.16 -5.00
CA ALA A 123 9.22 7.83 -4.16
C ALA A 123 8.82 7.56 -2.71
N VAL A 124 7.88 8.35 -2.16
CA VAL A 124 7.34 8.13 -0.80
C VAL A 124 6.60 6.79 -0.71
N ALA A 125 5.81 6.44 -1.73
CA ALA A 125 5.12 5.15 -1.77
C ALA A 125 6.09 3.97 -1.86
N LEU A 126 7.09 4.05 -2.75
CA LEU A 126 8.13 3.03 -2.86
C LEU A 126 8.95 2.91 -1.57
N GLY A 127 9.23 4.02 -0.89
CA GLY A 127 9.86 4.03 0.43
C GLY A 127 9.02 3.29 1.49
N THR A 128 7.69 3.43 1.44
CA THR A 128 6.78 2.71 2.35
C THR A 128 6.76 1.21 2.04
N VAL A 129 6.75 0.81 0.77
CA VAL A 129 6.86 -0.61 0.36
C VAL A 129 8.22 -1.17 0.77
N ALA A 130 9.29 -0.39 0.63
CA ALA A 130 10.62 -0.76 1.06
C ALA A 130 10.70 -0.97 2.58
N ALA A 131 10.17 -0.04 3.36
CA ALA A 131 10.07 -0.16 4.82
C ALA A 131 9.26 -1.41 5.20
N LEU A 132 8.13 -1.65 4.55
CA LEU A 132 7.31 -2.83 4.79
C LEU A 132 8.07 -4.14 4.52
N ARG A 133 8.94 -4.18 3.50
CA ARG A 133 9.67 -5.39 3.09
C ARG A 133 10.94 -5.65 3.89
N TRP A 134 11.65 -4.59 4.29
CA TRP A 134 13.01 -4.67 4.81
C TRP A 134 13.18 -4.14 6.23
N ALA A 135 12.19 -3.46 6.82
CA ALA A 135 12.24 -3.14 8.25
C ALA A 135 12.23 -4.42 9.08
N ARG A 136 13.17 -4.52 10.01
CA ARG A 136 13.27 -5.59 11.01
C ARG A 136 13.17 -4.99 12.39
#